data_AF-A0A1W2EQC8-F1
#
_entry.id   AF-A0A1W2EQC8-F1
#
_cell.length_a   1.000
_cell.length_b   1.000
_cell.length_c   1.000
_cell.angle_alpha   90.00
_cell.angle_beta   90.00
_cell.angle_gamma   90.00
#
_symmetry.space_group_name_H-M   'P 1'
#
loop_
_entity.id
_entity.type
_entity.pdbx_description
1 polymer ?
#
loop_
_entity_poly.entity_id
_entity_poly.type
_entity_poly.pdbx_seq_one_letter_code
_entity_poly.pdbx_strand_id
1 'polypeptide(L)'
;MDHFDNRFQIAARSLSGQSIAIASAHHRLNYIHPFPDGNGRVSRLISHAVALIAGLGGQGLWSVSRGLARGLTDRGEYKRMMDLADSPRRGFRDERGNLPEAALKTFSKWFLKVTLDQITFSARLFDLGGLDQRYRRLVGDTIDDKRAPALISAVPRHGALERGDAQIVLKTSERTACNMLSKLTAAGYLTTASPKTPVRLAFPLDYRERLFPNLFGDGDRP
;
A
#
# COMPACT_ATOMS: atom_id res chain seq x y z
N MET A 1 12.18 -27.70 3.73
CA MET A 1 11.16 -26.74 3.25
C MET A 1 9.80 -27.41 3.13
N ASP A 2 9.72 -28.66 2.66
CA ASP A 2 8.45 -29.40 2.52
C ASP A 2 7.58 -29.45 3.80
N HIS A 3 8.19 -29.58 4.99
CA HIS A 3 7.46 -29.52 6.25
C HIS A 3 6.79 -28.15 6.49
N PHE A 4 7.48 -27.06 6.14
CA PHE A 4 6.96 -25.70 6.25
C PHE A 4 5.76 -25.51 5.32
N ASP A 5 5.91 -25.91 4.06
CA ASP A 5 4.85 -25.77 3.06
C ASP A 5 3.60 -26.56 3.45
N ASN A 6 3.76 -27.83 3.82
CA ASN A 6 2.66 -28.68 4.28
C ASN A 6 1.93 -28.09 5.50
N ARG A 7 2.66 -27.55 6.48
CA ARG A 7 2.07 -26.95 7.68
C ARG A 7 1.22 -25.72 7.38
N PHE A 8 1.69 -24.84 6.50
CA PHE A 8 0.99 -23.58 6.21
C PHE A 8 -0.12 -23.73 5.16
N GLN A 9 -0.06 -24.74 4.28
CA GLN A 9 -1.21 -25.11 3.45
C GLN A 9 -2.41 -25.60 4.28
N ILE A 10 -2.17 -26.39 5.33
CA ILE A 10 -3.24 -26.91 6.19
C ILE A 10 -3.91 -25.80 7.01
N ALA A 11 -3.15 -24.81 7.46
CA ALA A 11 -3.65 -23.68 8.25
C ALA A 11 -4.52 -22.68 7.44
N ALA A 12 -4.46 -22.75 6.11
CA ALA A 12 -5.06 -21.78 5.18
C ALA A 12 -6.52 -22.07 4.77
N ARG A 13 -7.26 -22.90 5.52
CA ARG A 13 -8.64 -23.32 5.16
C ARG A 13 -9.73 -22.26 5.39
N SER A 14 -9.42 -21.16 6.09
CA SER A 14 -10.32 -20.02 6.30
C SER A 14 -9.54 -18.70 6.22
N LEU A 15 -10.22 -17.57 5.97
CA LEU A 15 -9.58 -16.26 5.88
C LEU A 15 -8.82 -15.88 7.17
N SER A 16 -9.41 -16.16 8.33
CA SER A 16 -8.75 -15.95 9.62
C SER A 16 -7.53 -16.85 9.79
N GLY A 17 -7.65 -18.12 9.39
CA GLY A 17 -6.53 -19.06 9.39
C GLY A 17 -5.39 -18.63 8.47
N GLN A 18 -5.72 -18.16 7.26
CA GLN A 18 -4.76 -17.61 6.29
C GLN A 18 -4.03 -16.39 6.84
N SER A 19 -4.75 -15.47 7.49
CA SER A 19 -4.15 -14.27 8.09
C SER A 19 -3.12 -14.65 9.18
N ILE A 20 -3.49 -15.56 10.07
CA ILE A 20 -2.60 -16.07 11.13
C ILE A 20 -1.43 -16.86 10.53
N ALA A 21 -1.69 -17.64 9.47
CA ALA A 21 -0.68 -18.41 8.76
C ALA A 21 0.37 -17.49 8.12
N ILE A 22 -0.02 -16.42 7.43
CA ILE A 22 0.92 -15.45 6.84
C ILE A 22 1.85 -14.87 7.90
N ALA A 23 1.29 -14.45 9.04
CA ALA A 23 2.06 -13.85 10.13
C ALA A 23 3.06 -14.85 10.73
N SER A 24 2.60 -16.04 11.11
CA SER A 24 3.46 -17.05 11.71
C SER A 24 4.46 -17.66 10.72
N ALA A 25 4.10 -17.80 9.44
CA ALA A 25 4.99 -18.23 8.35
C ALA A 25 6.11 -17.22 8.11
N HIS A 26 5.81 -15.91 8.16
CA HIS A 26 6.82 -14.86 8.02
C HIS A 26 7.96 -15.05 9.02
N HIS A 27 7.61 -15.23 10.29
CA HIS A 27 8.58 -15.48 11.34
C HIS A 27 9.35 -16.79 11.09
N ARG A 28 8.62 -17.89 10.87
CA ARG A 28 9.22 -19.22 10.74
C ARG A 28 10.17 -19.33 9.55
N LEU A 29 9.90 -18.64 8.45
CA LEU A 29 10.78 -18.62 7.31
C LEU A 29 12.10 -17.90 7.61
N ASN A 30 12.05 -16.77 8.33
CA ASN A 30 13.26 -16.09 8.80
C ASN A 30 14.06 -16.96 9.79
N TYR A 31 13.37 -17.64 10.71
CA TYR A 31 13.99 -18.52 11.70
C TYR A 31 14.72 -19.72 11.06
N ILE A 32 14.11 -20.35 10.05
CA ILE A 32 14.73 -21.48 9.31
C ILE A 32 15.95 -21.00 8.53
N HIS A 33 15.95 -19.75 8.08
CA HIS A 33 17.03 -19.13 7.33
C HIS A 33 17.53 -20.00 6.14
N PRO A 34 16.64 -20.40 5.20
CA PRO A 34 16.97 -21.40 4.18
C PRO A 34 17.94 -20.93 3.08
N PHE A 35 18.17 -19.61 2.95
CA PHE A 35 19.07 -19.05 1.95
C PHE A 35 20.37 -18.52 2.59
N PRO A 36 21.50 -18.48 1.87
CA PRO A 36 22.74 -17.89 2.38
C PRO A 36 22.62 -16.40 2.74
N ASP A 37 21.84 -15.64 1.97
CA ASP A 37 21.51 -14.24 2.22
C ASP A 37 20.09 -13.94 1.73
N GLY A 38 19.50 -12.85 2.20
CA GLY A 38 18.25 -12.31 1.68
C GLY A 38 17.00 -12.86 2.32
N ASN A 39 17.09 -13.71 3.35
CA ASN A 39 15.94 -14.32 4.02
C ASN A 39 14.88 -13.30 4.42
N GLY A 40 15.27 -12.18 5.04
CA GLY A 40 14.31 -11.12 5.39
C GLY A 40 13.62 -10.47 4.19
N ARG A 41 14.34 -10.30 3.06
CA ARG A 41 13.75 -9.79 1.80
C ARG A 41 12.77 -10.80 1.22
N VAL A 42 13.15 -12.08 1.18
CA VAL A 42 12.31 -13.18 0.70
C VAL A 42 11.07 -13.36 1.56
N SER A 43 11.19 -13.34 2.89
CA SER A 43 10.04 -13.48 3.78
C SER A 43 9.03 -12.35 3.66
N ARG A 44 9.50 -11.11 3.48
CA ARG A 44 8.61 -9.96 3.19
C ARG A 44 7.89 -10.12 1.86
N LEU A 45 8.61 -10.51 0.80
CA LEU A 45 8.04 -10.75 -0.53
C LEU A 45 6.99 -11.86 -0.50
N ILE A 46 7.29 -12.99 0.15
CA ILE A 46 6.36 -14.10 0.29
C ILE A 46 5.13 -13.68 1.08
N SER A 47 5.28 -12.98 2.22
CA SER A 47 4.12 -12.50 2.98
C SER A 47 3.23 -11.58 2.15
N HIS A 48 3.81 -10.71 1.33
CA HIS A 48 3.05 -9.84 0.43
C HIS A 48 2.33 -10.64 -0.67
N ALA A 49 3.02 -11.57 -1.31
CA ALA A 49 2.47 -12.41 -2.37
C ALA A 49 1.33 -13.30 -1.86
N VAL A 50 1.51 -13.94 -0.70
CA VAL A 50 0.46 -14.78 -0.09
C VAL A 50 -0.75 -13.94 0.32
N ALA A 51 -0.54 -12.71 0.83
CA ALA A 51 -1.65 -11.79 1.09
C ALA A 51 -2.42 -11.42 -0.19
N LEU A 52 -1.74 -11.21 -1.32
CA LEU A 52 -2.38 -10.98 -2.62
C LEU A 52 -3.22 -12.18 -3.08
N ILE A 53 -2.63 -13.39 -3.02
CA ILE A 53 -3.32 -14.65 -3.40
C ILE A 53 -4.54 -14.91 -2.49
N ALA A 54 -4.44 -14.57 -1.21
CA ALA A 54 -5.52 -14.70 -0.23
C ALA A 54 -6.64 -13.63 -0.39
N GLY A 55 -6.54 -12.71 -1.35
CA GLY A 55 -7.50 -11.60 -1.53
C GLY A 55 -7.37 -10.48 -0.49
N LEU A 56 -6.35 -10.52 0.37
CA LEU A 56 -6.08 -9.51 1.40
C LEU A 56 -5.18 -8.38 0.87
N GLY A 57 -4.49 -8.59 -0.25
CA GLY A 57 -3.48 -7.67 -0.77
C GLY A 57 -4.01 -6.38 -1.41
N GLY A 58 -5.33 -6.17 -1.48
CA GLY A 58 -5.93 -4.91 -1.92
C GLY A 58 -5.44 -4.43 -3.29
N GLN A 59 -5.28 -5.34 -4.25
CA GLN A 59 -4.71 -5.08 -5.59
C GLN A 59 -3.31 -4.43 -5.58
N GLY A 60 -2.55 -4.61 -4.50
CA GLY A 60 -1.21 -4.02 -4.34
C GLY A 60 -1.20 -2.58 -3.83
N LEU A 61 -2.36 -2.03 -3.43
CA LEU A 61 -2.46 -0.67 -2.89
C LEU A 61 -1.81 -0.49 -1.50
N TRP A 62 -1.48 -1.59 -0.83
CA TRP A 62 -0.76 -1.57 0.44
C TRP A 62 0.37 -2.62 0.43
N SER A 63 1.39 -2.41 1.27
CA SER A 63 2.51 -3.34 1.39
C SER A 63 2.82 -3.67 2.84
N VAL A 64 2.91 -4.97 3.14
CA VAL A 64 3.37 -5.45 4.45
C VAL A 64 4.80 -4.99 4.73
N SER A 65 5.66 -4.93 3.71
CA SER A 65 7.04 -4.47 3.84
C SER A 65 7.13 -3.04 4.39
N ARG A 66 6.25 -2.15 3.92
CA ARG A 66 6.18 -0.77 4.40
C ARG A 66 5.80 -0.73 5.89
N GLY A 67 4.79 -1.51 6.28
CA GLY A 67 4.37 -1.61 7.67
C GLY A 67 5.49 -2.12 8.59
N LEU A 68 6.15 -3.21 8.20
CA LEU A 68 7.24 -3.80 9.00
C LEU A 68 8.44 -2.86 9.11
N ALA A 69 8.78 -2.11 8.06
CA ALA A 69 9.89 -1.15 8.09
C ALA A 69 9.60 0.05 9.00
N ARG A 70 8.34 0.45 9.15
CA ARG A 70 7.93 1.58 10.00
C ARG A 70 7.67 1.18 11.45
N GLY A 71 7.21 -0.05 11.69
CA GLY A 71 6.62 -0.46 12.97
C GLY A 71 5.33 0.31 13.28
N LEU A 72 4.62 -0.05 14.35
CA LEU A 72 3.49 0.70 14.92
C LEU A 72 3.96 1.86 15.80
N THR A 73 5.07 1.66 16.51
CA THR A 73 5.64 2.65 17.44
C THR A 73 6.88 3.31 16.86
N ASP A 74 7.86 2.50 16.45
CA ASP A 74 9.14 2.96 15.88
C ASP A 74 9.74 1.90 14.94
N ARG A 75 10.75 2.31 14.16
CA ARG A 75 11.41 1.47 13.15
C ARG A 75 12.14 0.26 13.72
N GLY A 76 12.55 0.30 14.99
CA GLY A 76 13.22 -0.81 15.66
C GLY A 76 12.26 -1.92 16.11
N GLU A 77 10.95 -1.66 16.10
CA GLU A 77 9.94 -2.57 16.65
C GLU A 77 9.91 -3.92 15.93
N TYR A 78 10.04 -3.96 14.60
CA TYR A 78 10.07 -5.22 13.87
C TYR A 78 11.19 -6.15 14.34
N LYS A 79 12.40 -5.62 14.51
CA LYS A 79 13.54 -6.40 15.00
C LYS A 79 13.29 -6.92 16.41
N ARG A 80 12.80 -6.07 17.33
CA ARG A 80 12.47 -6.49 18.70
C ARG A 80 11.39 -7.57 18.74
N MET A 81 10.40 -7.51 17.84
CA MET A 81 9.35 -8.50 17.75
C MET A 81 9.85 -9.84 17.18
N MET A 82 10.79 -9.82 16.24
CA MET A 82 11.50 -11.03 15.78
C MET A 82 12.31 -11.64 16.93
N ASP A 83 13.14 -10.84 17.62
CA ASP A 83 13.98 -11.29 18.75
C ASP A 83 13.12 -11.88 19.89
N LEU A 84 11.94 -11.30 20.15
CA LEU A 84 10.98 -11.82 21.12
C LEU A 84 10.47 -13.21 20.74
N ALA A 85 10.13 -13.42 19.47
CA ALA A 85 9.60 -14.70 19.00
C ALA A 85 10.69 -15.78 18.81
N ASP A 86 11.96 -15.37 18.70
CA ASP A 86 13.14 -16.22 18.73
C ASP A 86 13.64 -16.55 20.15
N SER A 87 13.09 -15.89 21.18
CA SER A 87 13.56 -16.03 22.55
C SER A 87 13.53 -17.50 23.03
N PRO A 88 14.61 -18.00 23.67
CA PRO A 88 14.68 -19.38 24.12
C PRO A 88 13.56 -19.74 25.10
N ARG A 89 13.23 -21.04 25.15
CA ARG A 89 12.39 -21.62 26.22
C ARG A 89 13.02 -21.31 27.58
N ARG A 90 12.44 -20.38 28.35
CA ARG A 90 12.81 -20.15 29.75
C ARG A 90 11.72 -20.69 30.66
N GLY A 91 11.99 -21.82 31.31
CA GLY A 91 11.22 -22.27 32.48
C GLY A 91 10.19 -23.38 32.24
N PHE A 92 9.98 -24.13 33.33
CA PHE A 92 9.22 -25.36 33.50
C PHE A 92 7.75 -25.28 33.03
N ARG A 93 7.17 -26.46 32.74
CA ARG A 93 5.74 -26.69 32.45
C ARG A 93 4.86 -26.00 33.50
N ASP A 94 4.10 -24.99 33.07
CA ASP A 94 2.83 -24.61 33.67
C ASP A 94 1.74 -24.73 32.58
N GLU A 95 0.57 -25.17 33.00
CA GLU A 95 -0.33 -26.09 32.31
C GLU A 95 -1.29 -25.41 31.34
N ARG A 96 -0.93 -24.22 30.81
CA ARG A 96 -1.84 -23.44 29.94
C ARG A 96 -1.21 -22.83 28.68
N GLY A 97 0.08 -23.07 28.42
CA GLY A 97 0.71 -22.76 27.14
C GLY A 97 2.23 -22.59 27.23
N ASN A 98 2.96 -23.17 26.28
CA ASN A 98 4.42 -23.05 26.22
C ASN A 98 4.83 -21.60 25.87
N LEU A 99 5.77 -21.00 26.61
CA LEU A 99 6.28 -19.63 26.35
C LEU A 99 6.70 -19.34 24.88
N PRO A 100 7.31 -20.28 24.12
CA PRO A 100 7.56 -20.09 22.69
C PRO A 100 6.29 -19.96 21.83
N GLU A 101 5.19 -20.59 22.25
CA GLU A 101 3.90 -20.44 21.60
C GLU A 101 3.28 -19.08 21.91
N ALA A 102 3.42 -18.62 23.17
CA ALA A 102 2.97 -17.29 23.58
C ALA A 102 3.73 -16.18 22.86
N ALA A 103 5.05 -16.30 22.71
CA ALA A 103 5.88 -15.34 21.98
C ALA A 103 5.51 -15.27 20.48
N LEU A 104 5.34 -16.43 19.83
CA LEU A 104 4.88 -16.46 18.43
C LEU A 104 3.46 -15.90 18.26
N LYS A 105 2.55 -16.14 19.22
CA LYS A 105 1.22 -15.53 19.25
C LYS A 105 1.31 -14.01 19.36
N THR A 106 2.20 -13.50 20.23
CA THR A 106 2.45 -12.07 20.39
C THR A 106 3.00 -11.44 19.10
N PHE A 107 4.00 -12.06 18.47
CA PHE A 107 4.50 -11.66 17.15
C PHE A 107 3.38 -11.64 16.10
N SER A 108 2.61 -12.73 16.01
CA SER A 108 1.57 -12.85 14.99
C SER A 108 0.49 -11.78 15.16
N LYS A 109 0.09 -11.49 16.41
CA LYS A 109 -0.85 -10.40 16.72
C LYS A 109 -0.29 -9.03 16.32
N TRP A 110 0.98 -8.76 16.63
CA TRP A 110 1.64 -7.52 16.21
C TRP A 110 1.72 -7.38 14.69
N PHE A 111 2.12 -8.43 13.98
CA PHE A 111 2.20 -8.46 12.52
C PHE A 111 0.84 -8.15 11.87
N LEU A 112 -0.24 -8.73 12.41
CA LEU A 112 -1.60 -8.47 11.95
C LEU A 112 -2.05 -7.02 12.22
N LYS A 113 -1.67 -6.44 13.37
CA LYS A 113 -1.91 -5.02 13.65
C LYS A 113 -1.16 -4.11 12.67
N VAL A 114 0.11 -4.41 12.38
CA VAL A 114 0.88 -3.70 11.34
C VAL A 114 0.18 -3.78 9.99
N THR A 115 -0.29 -4.97 9.62
CA THR A 115 -1.02 -5.18 8.37
C THR A 115 -2.30 -4.35 8.31
N LEU A 116 -3.10 -4.35 9.38
CA LEU A 116 -4.33 -3.56 9.49
C LEU A 116 -4.06 -2.05 9.42
N ASP A 117 -3.00 -1.58 10.08
CA ASP A 117 -2.55 -0.18 10.02
C ASP A 117 -2.25 0.24 8.58
N GLN A 118 -1.52 -0.59 7.82
CA GLN A 118 -1.20 -0.31 6.41
C GLN A 118 -2.41 -0.36 5.49
N ILE A 119 -3.32 -1.32 5.70
CA ILE A 119 -4.58 -1.40 4.96
C ILE A 119 -5.41 -0.13 5.22
N THR A 120 -5.54 0.27 6.48
CA THR A 120 -6.31 1.46 6.89
C THR A 120 -5.70 2.74 6.33
N PHE A 121 -4.38 2.89 6.41
CA PHE A 121 -3.64 4.01 5.82
C PHE A 121 -3.90 4.10 4.32
N SER A 122 -3.75 2.98 3.61
CA SER A 122 -3.89 2.95 2.15
C SER A 122 -5.33 3.20 1.71
N ALA A 123 -6.32 2.65 2.43
CA ALA A 123 -7.73 2.93 2.18
C ALA A 123 -8.06 4.43 2.30
N ARG A 124 -7.54 5.11 3.33
CA ARG A 124 -7.70 6.57 3.47
C ARG A 124 -6.96 7.35 2.40
N LEU A 125 -5.76 6.90 2.05
CA LEU A 125 -4.92 7.58 1.07
C LEU A 125 -5.52 7.51 -0.34
N PHE A 126 -6.04 6.36 -0.73
CA PHE A 126 -6.58 6.11 -2.07
C PHE A 126 -8.10 6.27 -2.16
N ASP A 127 -8.76 6.78 -1.11
CA ASP A 127 -10.15 7.22 -1.20
C ASP A 127 -10.31 8.26 -2.32
N LEU A 128 -11.27 8.03 -3.22
CA LEU A 128 -11.47 8.84 -4.41
C LEU A 128 -11.79 10.30 -4.07
N GLY A 129 -12.59 10.53 -3.02
CA GLY A 129 -12.96 11.89 -2.59
C GLY A 129 -11.76 12.64 -2.03
N GLY A 130 -10.99 11.99 -1.14
CA GLY A 130 -9.77 12.56 -0.59
C GLY A 130 -8.70 12.83 -1.65
N LEU A 131 -8.49 11.89 -2.58
CA LEU A 131 -7.53 12.05 -3.67
C LEU A 131 -7.94 13.19 -4.61
N ASP A 132 -9.22 13.26 -5.00
CA ASP A 132 -9.74 14.36 -5.82
C ASP A 132 -9.50 15.72 -5.16
N GLN A 133 -9.79 15.85 -3.86
CA GLN A 133 -9.56 17.10 -3.13
C GLN A 133 -8.08 17.52 -3.13
N ARG A 134 -7.16 16.58 -2.88
CA ARG A 134 -5.72 16.86 -2.90
C ARG A 134 -5.25 17.26 -4.30
N TYR A 135 -5.78 16.61 -5.33
CA TYR A 135 -5.43 16.92 -6.72
C TYR A 135 -5.97 18.29 -7.14
N ARG A 136 -7.23 18.61 -6.83
CA ARG A 136 -7.83 19.93 -7.08
C ARG A 136 -7.04 21.06 -6.45
N ARG A 137 -6.63 20.88 -5.19
CA ARG A 137 -5.79 21.85 -4.47
C ARG A 137 -4.42 22.00 -5.14
N LEU A 138 -3.77 20.88 -5.46
CA LEU A 138 -2.48 20.89 -6.15
C LEU A 138 -2.55 21.69 -7.45
N VAL A 139 -3.49 21.35 -8.32
CA VAL A 139 -3.63 21.99 -9.63
C VAL A 139 -4.06 23.45 -9.52
N GLY A 140 -4.90 23.79 -8.54
CA GLY A 140 -5.27 25.18 -8.27
C GLY A 140 -4.09 26.04 -7.84
N ASP A 141 -3.09 25.47 -7.17
CA ASP A 141 -1.90 26.19 -6.72
C ASP A 141 -0.81 26.30 -7.79
N THR A 142 -0.79 25.40 -8.79
CA THR A 142 0.31 25.29 -9.78
C THR A 142 -0.08 25.70 -11.20
N ILE A 143 -1.36 25.72 -11.51
CA ILE A 143 -1.87 26.08 -12.83
C ILE A 143 -2.68 27.37 -12.70
N ASP A 144 -2.17 28.44 -13.32
CA ASP A 144 -2.87 29.73 -13.42
C ASP A 144 -4.02 29.63 -14.44
N ASP A 145 -5.07 28.89 -14.07
CA ASP A 145 -6.37 28.83 -14.73
C ASP A 145 -7.40 28.16 -13.80
N LYS A 146 -8.44 28.89 -13.41
CA LYS A 146 -9.47 28.44 -12.46
C LYS A 146 -10.27 27.21 -12.94
N ARG A 147 -10.20 26.86 -14.22
CA ARG A 147 -10.88 25.70 -14.80
C ARG A 147 -10.09 24.39 -14.62
N ALA A 148 -8.79 24.48 -14.36
CA ALA A 148 -7.92 23.32 -14.28
C ALA A 148 -8.35 22.29 -13.22
N PRO A 149 -8.75 22.69 -11.98
CA PRO A 149 -9.28 21.74 -11.00
C PRO A 149 -10.56 21.03 -11.46
N ALA A 150 -11.43 21.71 -12.22
CA ALA A 150 -12.68 21.12 -12.71
C ALA A 150 -12.44 20.04 -13.76
N LEU A 151 -11.51 20.28 -14.70
CA LEU A 151 -11.16 19.30 -15.72
C LEU A 151 -10.50 18.06 -15.12
N ILE A 152 -9.59 18.25 -14.17
CA ILE A 152 -8.90 17.16 -13.50
C ILE A 152 -9.87 16.27 -12.74
N SER A 153 -10.83 16.83 -12.01
CA SER A 153 -11.86 16.07 -11.28
C SER A 153 -12.78 15.24 -12.18
N ALA A 154 -12.87 15.54 -13.47
CA ALA A 154 -13.68 14.77 -14.40
C ALA A 154 -13.00 13.44 -14.81
N VAL A 155 -11.67 13.38 -14.80
CA VAL A 155 -10.91 12.20 -15.24
C VAL A 155 -11.05 10.99 -14.30
N PRO A 156 -10.89 11.09 -12.95
CA PRO A 156 -10.96 9.93 -12.07
C PRO A 156 -12.35 9.29 -12.01
N ARG A 157 -13.43 10.04 -12.29
CA ARG A 157 -14.80 9.50 -12.31
C ARG A 157 -15.03 8.49 -13.44
N HIS A 158 -14.28 8.62 -14.53
CA HIS A 158 -14.43 7.79 -15.73
C HIS A 158 -13.18 6.93 -16.02
N GLY A 159 -12.11 7.07 -15.24
CA GLY A 159 -10.82 6.42 -15.44
C GLY A 159 -10.02 6.94 -16.64
N ALA A 160 -10.70 7.54 -17.62
CA ALA A 160 -10.16 8.31 -18.73
C ALA A 160 -11.18 9.38 -19.15
N LEU A 161 -10.72 10.46 -19.77
CA LEU A 161 -11.57 11.48 -20.36
C LEU A 161 -11.31 11.57 -21.86
N GLU A 162 -12.36 11.42 -22.65
CA GLU A 162 -12.31 11.69 -24.09
C GLU A 162 -11.99 13.17 -24.32
N ARG A 163 -11.10 13.47 -25.26
CA ARG A 163 -10.66 14.85 -25.50
C ARG A 163 -11.82 15.76 -25.90
N GLY A 164 -12.77 15.23 -26.68
CA GLY A 164 -13.98 15.94 -27.09
C GLY A 164 -14.91 16.30 -25.94
N ASP A 165 -14.90 15.53 -24.85
CA ASP A 165 -15.75 15.77 -23.68
C ASP A 165 -15.21 16.88 -22.78
N ALA A 166 -13.94 17.25 -22.92
CA ALA A 166 -13.33 18.32 -22.12
C ALA A 166 -14.09 19.65 -22.28
N GLN A 167 -14.63 19.95 -23.47
CA GLN A 167 -15.42 21.16 -23.69
C GLN A 167 -16.77 21.13 -22.94
N ILE A 168 -17.36 19.93 -22.80
CA ILE A 168 -18.62 19.71 -22.08
C ILE A 168 -18.37 19.87 -20.58
N VAL A 169 -17.30 19.24 -20.08
CA VAL A 169 -16.87 19.35 -18.67
C VAL A 169 -16.60 20.80 -18.29
N LEU A 170 -15.88 21.53 -19.14
CA LEU A 170 -15.47 22.91 -18.87
C LEU A 170 -16.51 23.95 -19.26
N LYS A 171 -17.58 23.57 -19.98
CA LYS A 171 -18.60 24.47 -20.53
C LYS A 171 -17.96 25.63 -21.30
N THR A 172 -17.05 25.31 -22.20
CA THR A 172 -16.24 26.30 -22.94
C THR A 172 -16.08 25.90 -24.41
N SER A 173 -15.41 26.74 -25.21
CA SER A 173 -15.14 26.41 -26.61
C SER A 173 -14.13 25.26 -26.75
N GLU A 174 -14.24 24.49 -27.84
CA GLU A 174 -13.31 23.40 -28.15
C GLU A 174 -11.84 23.85 -28.08
N ARG A 175 -11.50 25.00 -28.69
CA ARG A 175 -10.14 25.57 -28.63
C ARG A 175 -9.65 25.77 -27.20
N THR A 176 -10.52 26.26 -26.32
CA THR A 176 -10.16 26.53 -24.92
C THR A 176 -9.96 25.24 -24.14
N ALA A 177 -10.82 24.24 -24.38
CA ALA A 177 -10.70 22.92 -23.77
C ALA A 177 -9.42 22.20 -24.23
N CYS A 178 -9.11 22.24 -25.53
CA CYS A 178 -7.88 21.71 -26.10
C CYS A 178 -6.62 22.37 -25.51
N ASN A 179 -6.61 23.70 -25.39
CA ASN A 179 -5.50 24.42 -24.76
C ASN A 179 -5.30 24.00 -23.30
N MET A 180 -6.39 23.80 -22.54
CA MET A 180 -6.31 23.33 -21.16
C MET A 180 -5.74 21.90 -21.07
N LEU A 181 -6.22 20.98 -21.91
CA LEU A 181 -5.70 19.62 -21.97
C LEU A 181 -4.19 19.62 -22.27
N SER A 182 -3.75 20.43 -23.24
CA SER A 182 -2.33 20.59 -23.56
C SER A 182 -1.53 21.16 -22.39
N LYS A 183 -2.05 22.19 -21.70
CA LYS A 183 -1.40 22.80 -20.52
C LYS A 183 -1.21 21.78 -19.39
N LEU A 184 -2.25 21.00 -19.06
CA LEU A 184 -2.20 19.98 -18.01
C LEU A 184 -1.34 18.77 -18.39
N THR A 185 -1.32 18.40 -19.66
CA THR A 185 -0.44 17.33 -20.17
C THR A 185 1.03 17.78 -20.08
N ALA A 186 1.34 19.00 -20.53
CA ALA A 186 2.68 19.57 -20.45
C ALA A 186 3.18 19.71 -19.00
N ALA A 187 2.28 20.02 -18.06
CA ALA A 187 2.58 20.07 -16.63
C ALA A 187 2.65 18.69 -15.95
N GLY A 188 2.42 17.58 -16.68
CA GLY A 188 2.51 16.22 -16.16
C GLY A 188 1.33 15.75 -15.31
N TYR A 189 0.21 16.48 -15.30
CA TYR A 189 -1.01 16.09 -14.59
C TYR A 189 -1.88 15.12 -15.40
N LEU A 190 -1.75 15.15 -16.73
CA LEU A 190 -2.44 14.25 -17.63
C LEU A 190 -1.43 13.49 -18.48
N THR A 191 -1.77 12.24 -18.80
CA THR A 191 -1.03 11.41 -19.76
C THR A 191 -1.96 10.86 -20.82
N THR A 192 -1.40 10.53 -21.98
CA THR A 192 -2.12 9.97 -23.12
C THR A 192 -1.20 8.99 -23.85
N ALA A 193 -1.77 7.95 -24.46
CA ALA A 193 -0.98 6.98 -25.22
C ALA A 193 -0.58 7.52 -26.61
N SER A 194 -1.44 8.35 -27.21
CA SER A 194 -1.18 9.06 -28.46
C SER A 194 -1.96 10.38 -28.51
N PRO A 195 -1.65 11.30 -29.44
CA PRO A 195 -2.32 12.59 -29.55
C PRO A 195 -3.86 12.53 -29.66
N LYS A 196 -4.39 11.42 -30.20
CA LYS A 196 -5.83 11.22 -30.45
C LYS A 196 -6.53 10.36 -29.39
N THR A 197 -5.81 9.81 -28.41
CA THR A 197 -6.41 8.94 -27.39
C THR A 197 -6.94 9.74 -26.20
N PRO A 198 -7.84 9.14 -25.40
CA PRO A 198 -8.27 9.71 -24.13
C PRO A 198 -7.09 10.10 -23.24
N VAL A 199 -7.32 11.09 -22.38
CA VAL A 199 -6.37 11.46 -21.33
C VAL A 199 -6.70 10.71 -20.05
N ARG A 200 -5.65 10.35 -19.30
CA ARG A 200 -5.73 9.76 -17.97
C ARG A 200 -5.01 10.64 -16.97
N LEU A 201 -5.35 10.50 -15.69
CA LEU A 201 -4.57 11.13 -14.64
C LEU A 201 -3.16 10.58 -14.66
N ALA A 202 -2.20 11.48 -14.54
CA ALA A 202 -0.83 11.16 -14.20
C ALA A 202 -0.56 11.60 -12.75
N PHE A 203 0.55 11.15 -12.18
CA PHE A 203 0.94 11.49 -10.80
C PHE A 203 2.37 12.06 -10.83
N PRO A 204 2.53 13.38 -11.01
CA PRO A 204 3.85 14.00 -11.11
C PRO A 204 4.65 13.80 -9.81
N LEU A 205 5.87 13.27 -9.95
CA LEU A 205 6.71 12.85 -8.82
C LEU A 205 7.13 14.01 -7.89
N ASP A 206 7.23 15.22 -8.44
CA ASP A 206 7.58 16.44 -7.68
C ASP A 206 6.49 16.78 -6.65
N TYR A 207 5.26 16.33 -6.88
CA TYR A 207 4.12 16.59 -6.02
C TYR A 207 3.64 15.35 -5.27
N ARG A 208 4.45 14.28 -5.21
CA ARG A 208 4.08 13.00 -4.59
C ARG A 208 3.62 13.14 -3.14
N GLU A 209 4.25 14.00 -2.33
CA GLU A 209 3.85 14.20 -0.92
C GLU A 209 2.54 15.00 -0.79
N ARG A 210 2.21 15.83 -1.77
CA ARG A 210 0.93 16.54 -1.80
C ARG A 210 -0.21 15.63 -2.22
N LEU A 211 0.06 14.70 -3.14
CA LEU A 211 -0.94 13.75 -3.67
C LEU A 211 -1.09 12.51 -2.79
N PHE A 212 0.01 12.02 -2.23
CA PHE A 212 0.11 10.80 -1.45
C PHE A 212 0.93 11.03 -0.17
N PRO A 213 0.43 11.88 0.74
CA PRO A 213 1.16 12.25 1.94
C PRO A 213 1.57 11.02 2.75
N ASN A 214 2.82 11.02 3.21
CA ASN A 214 3.43 9.96 4.00
C ASN A 214 3.55 8.61 3.29
N LEU A 215 3.20 8.47 2.00
CA LEU A 215 3.34 7.19 1.31
C LEU A 215 4.81 6.80 1.14
N PHE A 216 5.63 7.76 0.71
CA PHE A 216 7.05 7.59 0.42
C PHE A 216 7.96 8.23 1.47
N GLY A 217 7.49 9.29 2.11
CA GLY A 217 8.24 10.01 3.14
C GLY A 217 8.36 9.27 4.48
N ASP A 218 9.42 9.65 5.18
CA ASP A 218 9.70 9.27 6.57
C ASP A 218 8.92 10.11 7.60
N GLY A 219 7.98 10.95 7.12
CA GLY A 219 7.22 11.89 7.93
C GLY A 219 6.58 11.25 9.16
N ASP A 220 6.53 12.04 10.24
CA ASP A 220 5.93 11.64 11.50
C ASP A 220 4.48 11.19 11.29
N ARG A 221 4.11 10.17 12.07
CA ARG A 221 2.71 9.76 12.17
C ARG A 221 1.92 10.97 12.69
N PRO A 222 0.76 11.31 12.11
CA PRO A 222 -0.12 12.32 12.68
C PRO A 222 -0.58 11.93 14.08
#